data_AF-A0A6G5A9E1-F1
#
_entry.id   AF-A0A6G5A9E1-F1
#
_cell.length_a   1.000
_cell.length_b   1.000
_cell.length_c   1.000
_cell.angle_alpha   90.00
_cell.angle_beta   90.00
_cell.angle_gamma   90.00
#
_symmetry.space_group_name_H-M   'P 1'
#
loop_
_entity.id
_entity.type
_entity.pdbx_description
1 polymer ?
#
loop_
_entity_poly.entity_id
_entity_poly.type
_entity_poly.pdbx_seq_one_letter_code
_entity_poly.pdbx_strand_id
1 'polypeptide(L)'
;MVLREDAVPVVPPARRVPIALKGRLRQELQRMEKTSIIVKVDEPTEWVSPLVVVHKKDGTLRICMDPRAVNRSIKREHYPIPSREDIESELAGAQYFSRLDANVGFHQIPLDEATSRICTATGLNLHRESSRP
;
A
#
# COMPACT_ATOMS: atom_id res chain seq x y z
N MET A 1 5.60 7.74 8.29
CA MET A 1 4.20 8.08 8.63
C MET A 1 4.10 8.27 10.14
N VAL A 2 3.28 9.21 10.63
CA VAL A 2 3.14 9.47 12.07
C VAL A 2 1.71 9.18 12.53
N LEU A 3 1.56 8.37 13.58
CA LEU A 3 0.27 8.09 14.22
C LEU A 3 -0.06 9.13 15.31
N ARG A 4 -1.34 9.27 15.63
CA ARG A 4 -1.82 10.05 16.78
C ARG A 4 -1.34 9.40 18.09
N GLU A 5 -1.17 10.19 19.13
CA GLU A 5 -0.68 9.69 20.44
C GLU A 5 -1.67 8.73 21.10
N ASP A 6 -2.97 8.88 20.83
CA ASP A 6 -4.05 8.03 21.31
C ASP A 6 -4.37 6.86 20.36
N ALA A 7 -3.50 6.61 19.37
CA ALA A 7 -3.73 5.57 18.37
C ALA A 7 -3.69 4.17 19.01
N VAL A 8 -4.84 3.50 19.05
CA VAL A 8 -4.96 2.12 19.54
C VAL A 8 -4.72 1.14 18.39
N PRO A 9 -3.74 0.22 18.49
CA PRO A 9 -3.50 -0.80 17.48
C PRO A 9 -4.69 -1.73 17.26
N VAL A 10 -4.87 -2.18 16.01
CA VAL A 10 -5.99 -3.04 15.62
C VAL A 10 -5.46 -4.28 14.91
N VAL A 11 -5.93 -5.45 15.34
CA VAL A 11 -5.62 -6.75 14.74
C VAL A 11 -6.93 -7.48 14.42
N PRO A 12 -7.55 -7.22 13.26
CA PRO A 12 -8.78 -7.87 12.85
C PRO A 12 -8.49 -9.29 12.34
N PRO A 13 -9.49 -10.20 12.37
CA PRO A 13 -9.33 -11.53 11.83
C PRO A 13 -9.12 -11.51 10.31
N ALA A 14 -8.40 -12.52 9.82
CA ALA A 14 -8.19 -12.70 8.38
C ALA A 14 -9.52 -12.90 7.64
N ARG A 15 -9.64 -12.28 6.47
CA ARG A 15 -10.82 -12.47 5.61
C ARG A 15 -10.80 -13.86 4.96
N ARG A 16 -11.98 -14.46 4.84
CA ARG A 16 -12.13 -15.74 4.13
C ARG A 16 -11.87 -15.53 2.63
N VAL A 17 -10.96 -16.32 2.08
CA VAL A 17 -10.67 -16.36 0.63
C VAL A 17 -11.30 -17.61 0.03
N PRO A 18 -12.12 -17.49 -1.03
CA PRO A 18 -12.67 -18.64 -1.75
C PRO A 18 -11.57 -19.62 -2.19
N ILE A 19 -11.83 -20.93 -2.07
CA ILE A 19 -10.84 -21.98 -2.37
C ILE A 19 -10.27 -21.84 -3.79
N ALA A 20 -11.14 -21.54 -4.78
CA ALA A 20 -10.75 -21.33 -6.17
C ALA A 20 -9.71 -20.22 -6.37
N LEU A 21 -9.66 -19.22 -5.48
CA LEU A 21 -8.74 -18.09 -5.58
C LEU A 21 -7.43 -18.32 -4.81
N LYS A 22 -7.36 -19.30 -3.90
CA LYS A 22 -6.18 -19.50 -3.04
C LYS A 22 -4.89 -19.75 -3.84
N GLY A 23 -4.96 -20.55 -4.91
CA GLY A 23 -3.79 -20.83 -5.76
C GLY A 23 -3.26 -19.57 -6.43
N ARG A 24 -4.16 -18.79 -7.05
CA ARG A 24 -3.84 -17.54 -7.73
C ARG A 24 -3.35 -16.46 -6.76
N LEU A 25 -3.96 -16.39 -5.58
CA LEU A 25 -3.54 -15.48 -4.51
C LEU A 25 -2.10 -15.80 -4.06
N ARG A 26 -1.79 -17.08 -3.85
CA ARG A 26 -0.43 -17.50 -3.46
C ARG A 26 0.62 -17.14 -4.50
N GLN A 27 0.32 -17.35 -5.78
CA GLN A 27 1.21 -16.98 -6.88
C GLN A 27 1.50 -15.47 -6.91
N GLU A 28 0.46 -14.66 -6.75
CA GLU A 28 0.62 -13.20 -6.75
C GLU A 28 1.39 -12.70 -5.52
N LEU A 29 1.15 -13.29 -4.33
CA LEU A 29 1.95 -12.98 -3.13
C LEU A 29 3.43 -13.34 -3.31
N GLN A 30 3.73 -14.52 -3.90
CA GLN A 30 5.11 -14.92 -4.22
C GLN A 30 5.75 -13.97 -5.23
N ARG A 31 5.00 -13.51 -6.23
CA ARG A 31 5.49 -12.50 -7.19
C ARG A 31 5.84 -11.22 -6.47
N MET A 32 4.94 -10.71 -5.61
CA MET A 32 5.16 -9.48 -4.85
C MET A 32 6.37 -9.56 -3.92
N GLU A 33 6.56 -10.71 -3.26
CA GLU A 33 7.73 -10.99 -2.42
C GLU A 33 9.03 -11.03 -3.25
N LYS A 34 9.02 -11.73 -4.39
CA LYS A 34 10.17 -11.77 -5.30
C LYS A 34 10.55 -10.40 -5.88
N THR A 35 9.56 -9.52 -6.07
CA THR A 35 9.78 -8.15 -6.54
C THR A 35 9.99 -7.14 -5.42
N SER A 36 10.22 -7.59 -4.17
CA SER A 36 10.51 -6.69 -3.06
C SER A 36 9.41 -5.66 -2.75
N ILE A 37 8.15 -5.99 -3.08
CA ILE A 37 7.00 -5.14 -2.73
C ILE A 37 6.56 -5.43 -1.29
N ILE A 38 6.70 -6.69 -0.87
CA ILE A 38 6.33 -7.19 0.46
C ILE A 38 7.37 -8.17 0.99
N VAL A 39 7.41 -8.32 2.30
CA VAL A 39 8.29 -9.24 3.02
C VAL A 39 7.50 -9.96 4.10
N LYS A 40 7.81 -11.23 4.35
CA LYS A 40 7.24 -12.00 5.47
C LYS A 40 7.71 -11.46 6.82
N VAL A 41 6.83 -11.55 7.80
CA VAL A 41 7.01 -11.14 9.18
C VAL A 41 6.74 -12.37 10.04
N ASP A 42 7.76 -12.88 10.71
CA ASP A 42 7.59 -14.03 11.60
C ASP A 42 7.39 -13.61 13.06
N GLU A 43 7.45 -12.31 13.32
CA GLU A 43 7.31 -11.68 14.63
C GLU A 43 5.94 -11.02 14.84
N PRO A 44 5.47 -10.89 16.10
CA PRO A 44 4.23 -10.18 16.41
C PRO A 44 4.31 -8.70 15.99
N THR A 45 3.21 -8.20 15.44
CA THR A 45 3.04 -6.78 15.08
C THR A 45 1.79 -6.22 15.74
N GLU A 46 1.86 -4.97 16.18
CA GLU A 46 0.74 -4.32 16.88
C GLU A 46 -0.41 -3.98 15.93
N TRP A 47 -0.07 -3.61 14.69
CA TRP A 47 -1.03 -3.21 13.66
C TRP A 47 -1.11 -4.27 12.58
N VAL A 48 -2.31 -4.78 12.35
CA VAL A 48 -2.56 -5.68 11.23
C VAL A 48 -3.81 -5.24 10.48
N SER A 49 -3.71 -5.17 9.17
CA SER A 49 -4.84 -4.83 8.29
C SER A 49 -5.33 -6.07 7.54
N PRO A 50 -6.64 -6.23 7.32
CA PRO A 50 -7.12 -7.39 6.62
C PRO A 50 -6.72 -7.33 5.14
N LEU A 51 -6.29 -8.47 4.58
CA LEU A 51 -6.02 -8.59 3.15
C LEU A 51 -7.33 -8.54 2.35
N VAL A 52 -7.31 -7.80 1.25
CA VAL A 52 -8.41 -7.65 0.30
C VAL A 52 -7.92 -8.09 -1.08
N VAL A 53 -8.72 -8.93 -1.73
CA VAL A 53 -8.45 -9.44 -3.07
C VAL A 53 -9.50 -8.89 -4.01
N VAL A 54 -9.06 -8.18 -5.05
CA VAL A 54 -9.92 -7.58 -6.07
C VAL A 54 -9.58 -8.18 -7.44
N HIS A 55 -10.59 -8.46 -8.25
CA HIS A 55 -10.39 -8.89 -9.63
C HIS A 55 -10.15 -7.67 -10.51
N LYS A 56 -9.07 -7.67 -11.27
CA LYS A 56 -8.87 -6.69 -12.35
C LYS A 56 -9.63 -7.13 -13.60
N LYS A 57 -9.86 -6.17 -14.49
CA LYS A 57 -10.51 -6.40 -15.79
C LYS A 57 -9.72 -7.37 -16.69
N ASP A 58 -8.39 -7.38 -16.56
CA ASP A 58 -7.48 -8.29 -17.27
C ASP A 58 -7.49 -9.73 -16.71
N GLY A 59 -8.38 -10.01 -15.74
CA GLY A 59 -8.50 -11.29 -15.09
C GLY A 59 -7.51 -11.51 -13.95
N THR A 60 -6.46 -10.69 -13.77
CA THR A 60 -5.47 -10.81 -12.68
C THR A 60 -6.03 -10.40 -11.32
N LEU A 61 -5.33 -10.78 -10.24
CA LEU A 61 -5.69 -10.35 -8.88
C LEU A 61 -4.95 -9.07 -8.52
N ARG A 62 -5.65 -8.13 -7.89
CA ARG A 62 -5.07 -7.00 -7.17
C ARG A 62 -5.17 -7.30 -5.68
N ILE A 63 -4.00 -7.39 -5.05
CA ILE A 63 -3.87 -7.59 -3.62
C ILE A 63 -3.75 -6.22 -2.96
N CYS A 64 -4.59 -5.95 -1.97
CA CYS A 64 -4.56 -4.73 -1.18
C CYS A 64 -4.66 -5.08 0.30
N MET A 65 -4.12 -4.22 1.16
CA MET A 65 -4.53 -4.16 2.56
C MET A 65 -5.76 -3.26 2.69
N ASP A 66 -6.57 -3.45 3.72
CA ASP A 66 -7.63 -2.53 4.12
C ASP A 66 -7.11 -1.55 5.19
N PRO A 67 -6.68 -0.34 4.81
CA PRO A 67 -5.99 0.57 5.72
C PRO A 67 -6.95 1.39 6.58
N ARG A 68 -8.26 1.11 6.58
CA ARG A 68 -9.25 1.99 7.23
C ARG A 68 -8.98 2.23 8.72
N ALA A 69 -8.47 1.23 9.44
CA ALA A 69 -8.09 1.37 10.84
C ALA A 69 -6.88 2.30 11.00
N VAL A 70 -5.79 1.99 10.30
CA VAL A 70 -4.55 2.78 10.30
C VAL A 70 -4.85 4.23 9.89
N ASN A 71 -5.57 4.44 8.79
CA ASN A 71 -5.88 5.77 8.23
C ASN A 71 -6.65 6.69 9.18
N ARG A 72 -7.43 6.15 10.12
CA ARG A 72 -8.09 6.97 11.15
C ARG A 72 -7.12 7.45 12.23
N SER A 73 -6.03 6.72 12.42
CA SER A 73 -5.01 6.98 13.43
C SER A 73 -3.83 7.79 12.91
N ILE A 74 -3.73 8.04 11.60
CA ILE A 74 -2.65 8.86 11.02
C ILE A 74 -2.86 10.35 11.36
N LYS A 75 -1.79 11.03 11.80
CA LYS A 75 -1.70 12.50 11.79
C LYS A 75 -1.53 12.94 10.33
N ARG A 76 -2.56 13.55 9.74
CA ARG A 76 -2.53 13.94 8.32
C ARG A 76 -1.61 15.12 8.11
N GLU A 77 -0.61 14.94 7.26
CA GLU A 77 0.21 16.03 6.74
C GLU A 77 -0.63 16.88 5.78
N HIS A 78 -0.44 18.19 5.84
CA HIS A 78 -1.07 19.12 4.92
C HIS A 78 -0.13 19.41 3.76
N TYR A 79 -0.21 18.59 2.71
CA TYR A 79 0.48 18.83 1.45
C TYR A 79 -0.52 19.41 0.44
N PRO A 80 -0.44 20.71 0.09
CA PRO A 80 -1.35 21.30 -0.87
C PRO A 80 -1.10 20.69 -2.26
N ILE A 81 -2.12 20.05 -2.82
CA ILE A 81 -2.10 19.64 -4.21
C ILE A 81 -2.45 20.89 -5.03
N PRO A 82 -1.62 21.28 -6.01
CA PRO A 82 -1.88 22.47 -6.82
C PRO A 82 -3.24 22.35 -7.51
N SER A 83 -3.95 23.47 -7.59
CA SER A 83 -5.21 23.53 -8.31
C SER A 83 -4.97 23.39 -9.82
N ARG A 84 -6.05 23.17 -10.56
CA ARG A 84 -5.95 23.13 -12.02
C ARG A 84 -5.44 24.46 -12.56
N GLU A 85 -5.92 25.57 -12.00
CA GLU A 85 -5.56 26.92 -12.39
C GLU A 85 -4.08 27.23 -12.10
N ASP A 86 -3.54 26.73 -10.98
CA ASP A 86 -2.11 26.84 -10.66
C ASP A 86 -1.27 26.12 -11.73
N ILE A 87 -1.63 24.88 -12.05
CA ILE A 87 -0.93 24.08 -13.06
C ILE A 87 -1.04 24.71 -14.45
N GLU A 88 -2.22 25.19 -14.84
CA GLU A 88 -2.43 25.85 -16.14
C GLU A 88 -1.61 27.15 -16.27
N SER A 89 -1.48 27.90 -15.17
CA SER A 89 -0.66 29.12 -15.13
C SER A 89 0.83 28.81 -15.27
N GLU A 90 1.33 27.75 -14.62
CA GLU A 90 2.72 27.30 -14.76
C GLU A 90 3.05 26.78 -16.17
N LEU A 91 2.05 26.24 -16.86
CA LEU A 91 2.19 25.71 -18.22
C LEU A 91 1.95 26.77 -19.32
N ALA A 92 1.61 28.00 -18.96
CA ALA A 92 1.30 29.05 -19.92
C ALA A 92 2.48 29.33 -20.87
N GLY A 93 2.21 29.28 -22.18
CA GLY A 93 3.21 29.51 -23.22
C GLY A 93 4.03 28.27 -23.61
N ALA A 94 3.85 27.13 -22.94
CA ALA A 94 4.47 25.87 -23.35
C ALA A 94 3.95 25.44 -24.74
N GLN A 95 4.89 25.11 -25.64
CA GLN A 95 4.58 24.71 -27.03
C GLN A 95 4.50 23.19 -27.21
N TYR A 96 5.10 22.44 -26.28
CA TYR A 96 5.18 20.98 -26.32
C TYR A 96 4.89 20.40 -24.94
N PHE A 97 4.07 19.35 -24.92
CA PHE A 97 3.70 18.64 -23.70
C PHE A 97 4.07 17.18 -23.84
N SER A 98 4.61 16.61 -22.76
CA SER A 98 4.81 15.17 -22.63
C SER A 98 4.13 14.70 -21.35
N ARG A 99 3.55 13.49 -21.39
CA ARG A 99 2.91 12.88 -20.23
C ARG A 99 3.65 11.60 -19.89
N LEU A 100 4.19 11.56 -18.69
CA LEU A 100 4.82 10.37 -18.13
C LEU A 100 3.85 9.73 -17.14
N ASP A 101 3.68 8.41 -17.22
CA ASP A 101 2.87 7.66 -16.28
C ASP A 101 3.79 6.86 -15.34
N ALA A 102 3.70 7.15 -14.04
CA ALA A 102 4.42 6.43 -13.01
C ALA A 102 3.71 5.10 -12.72
N ASN A 103 3.97 4.11 -13.59
CA ASN A 103 3.39 2.77 -13.48
C ASN A 103 3.60 2.18 -12.08
N VAL A 104 2.49 1.87 -11.39
CA VAL A 104 2.50 1.31 -10.04
C VAL A 104 3.34 2.16 -9.06
N GLY A 105 3.29 3.48 -9.21
CA GLY A 105 4.18 4.43 -8.52
C GLY A 105 4.29 4.26 -7.00
N PHE A 106 3.21 3.85 -6.33
CA PHE A 106 3.26 3.59 -4.89
C PHE A 106 4.26 2.51 -4.49
N HIS A 107 4.58 1.54 -5.34
CA HIS A 107 5.56 0.49 -5.02
C HIS A 107 7.00 0.93 -5.22
N GLN A 108 7.24 2.07 -5.89
CA GLN A 108 8.59 2.55 -6.20
C GLN A 108 9.23 3.30 -5.03
N ILE A 109 8.42 3.80 -4.10
CA ILE A 109 8.89 4.51 -2.90
C ILE A 109 8.96 3.49 -1.76
N PRO A 110 10.13 3.22 -1.14
CA PRO A 110 10.21 2.33 0.01
C PRO A 110 9.54 2.96 1.24
N LEU A 111 9.08 2.13 2.17
CA LEU A 111 8.71 2.60 3.50
C LEU A 111 9.93 2.58 4.41
N ASP A 112 9.91 3.37 5.48
CA ASP A 112 10.80 3.14 6.62
C ASP A 112 10.31 1.94 7.44
N GLU A 113 11.20 1.37 8.27
CA GLU A 113 10.93 0.15 9.02
C GLU A 113 9.75 0.28 9.99
N ALA A 114 9.65 1.41 10.69
CA ALA A 114 8.56 1.65 11.62
C ALA A 114 7.21 1.72 10.90
N THR A 115 7.13 2.48 9.80
CA THR A 115 5.91 2.58 8.97
C THR A 115 5.57 1.24 8.31
N SER A 116 6.58 0.48 7.91
CA SER A 116 6.42 -0.85 7.34
C SER A 116 5.70 -1.80 8.31
N ARG A 117 6.12 -1.85 9.58
CA ARG A 117 5.48 -2.68 10.63
C ARG A 117 4.02 -2.30 10.85
N ILE A 118 3.66 -1.02 10.71
CA ILE A 118 2.27 -0.54 10.78
C ILE A 118 1.44 -1.04 9.58
N CYS A 119 2.08 -1.28 8.44
CA CYS A 119 1.46 -1.73 7.19
C CYS A 119 1.35 -3.26 7.07
N THR A 120 1.39 -4.01 8.17
CA THR A 120 1.29 -5.48 8.15
C THR A 120 -0.12 -5.93 7.75
N ALA A 121 -0.23 -7.01 6.96
CA ALA A 121 -1.51 -7.52 6.46
C ALA A 121 -1.77 -9.01 6.80
N THR A 122 -3.04 -9.35 7.09
CA THR A 122 -3.50 -10.71 7.41
C THR A 122 -3.50 -11.60 6.16
N GLY A 123 -2.37 -12.20 5.80
CA GLY A 123 -2.32 -13.00 4.58
C GLY A 123 -1.04 -13.79 4.36
N LEU A 124 -0.38 -14.23 5.44
CA LEU A 124 0.99 -14.75 5.59
C LEU A 124 1.94 -13.80 6.35
N ASN A 125 1.40 -13.02 7.30
CA ASN A 125 2.16 -12.01 8.06
C ASN A 125 3.07 -11.17 7.16
N LEU A 126 2.51 -10.42 6.21
CA LEU A 126 3.33 -9.69 5.23
C LEU A 126 3.33 -8.20 5.59
N HIS A 127 4.51 -7.57 5.61
CA HIS A 127 4.69 -6.12 5.69
C HIS A 127 5.36 -5.61 4.41
N ARG A 128 5.19 -4.33 4.09
CA ARG A 128 5.80 -3.72 2.89
C ARG A 128 7.27 -3.44 3.13
N GLU A 129 8.15 -3.76 2.19
CA GLU A 129 9.60 -3.72 2.43
C GLU A 129 10.10 -2.35 2.94
N SER A 130 10.95 -2.38 3.97
CA SER A 130 11.74 -1.25 4.44
C SER A 130 13.03 -1.14 3.63
N SER A 131 13.46 0.06 3.26
CA SER A 131 14.79 0.24 2.66
C SER A 131 15.85 -0.31 3.62
N ARG A 132 16.49 -1.44 3.28
CA ARG A 132 17.71 -1.89 3.96
C ARG A 132 18.88 -0.99 3.53
N PRO A 133 19.90 -0.79 4.39
CA PRO A 133 21.10 -0.04 4.05
C PRO A 133 21.87 -0.68 2.89
#